data_AF-A0A328T868-F1
#
_entry.id   AF-A0A328T868-F1
#
_cell.length_a   1.000
_cell.length_b   1.000
_cell.length_c   1.000
_cell.angle_alpha   90.00
_cell.angle_beta   90.00
_cell.angle_gamma   90.00
#
_symmetry.space_group_name_H-M   'P 1'
#
loop_
_entity.id
_entity.type
_entity.pdbx_description
1 polymer ?
#
loop_
_entity_poly.entity_id
_entity_poly.type
_entity_poly.pdbx_seq_one_letter_code
_entity_poly.pdbx_strand_id
1 'polypeptide(L)'
;MKSRLSIAALIFLVACLIGGSLVATGAFARSRSGDQPRTVTVFVDATFGMRKNHMARKLTKSHAEYAAKGYHFAQMVAYNENGDLEGFFVTYVRN
;
A
#
# COMPACT_ATOMS: atom_id res chain seq x y z
N MET A 1 -18.50 -40.59 23.12
CA MET A 1 -17.76 -40.06 21.94
C MET A 1 -18.46 -38.87 21.24
N LYS A 2 -19.42 -38.17 21.87
CA LYS A 2 -20.17 -37.05 21.25
C LYS A 2 -19.64 -35.63 21.59
N SER A 3 -18.83 -35.48 22.65
CA SER A 3 -18.32 -34.16 23.10
C SER A 3 -17.08 -33.66 22.34
N ARG A 4 -16.22 -34.57 21.87
CA ARG A 4 -15.00 -34.21 21.12
C ARG A 4 -15.28 -33.71 19.69
N LEU A 5 -16.40 -34.14 19.11
CA LEU A 5 -16.86 -33.69 17.79
C LEU A 5 -17.42 -32.26 17.84
N SER A 6 -17.96 -31.83 18.98
CA SER A 6 -18.57 -30.49 19.16
C SER A 6 -17.51 -29.41 19.38
N ILE A 7 -16.40 -29.73 20.06
CA ILE A 7 -15.31 -28.77 20.30
C ILE A 7 -14.51 -28.52 19.01
N ALA A 8 -14.26 -29.55 18.21
CA ALA A 8 -13.59 -29.41 16.92
C ALA A 8 -14.42 -28.55 15.93
N ALA A 9 -15.75 -28.72 15.92
CA ALA A 9 -16.65 -27.90 15.10
C ALA A 9 -16.69 -26.43 15.57
N LEU A 10 -16.61 -26.18 16.87
CA LEU A 10 -16.59 -24.82 17.44
C LEU A 10 -15.27 -24.08 17.13
N ILE A 11 -14.13 -24.78 17.18
CA ILE A 11 -12.82 -24.20 16.80
C ILE A 11 -12.79 -23.86 15.30
N PHE A 12 -13.36 -24.72 14.46
CA PHE A 12 -13.43 -24.48 13.01
C PHE A 12 -14.33 -23.29 12.66
N LEU A 13 -15.44 -23.11 13.39
CA LEU A 13 -16.35 -21.97 13.19
C LEU A 13 -15.74 -20.63 13.62
N VAL A 14 -14.96 -20.61 14.71
CA VAL A 14 -14.24 -19.40 15.17
C VAL A 14 -13.09 -19.03 14.22
N ALA A 15 -12.41 -20.01 13.62
CA ALA A 15 -11.37 -19.74 12.61
C ALA A 15 -11.94 -19.09 11.33
N CYS A 16 -13.18 -19.44 10.94
CA CYS A 16 -13.85 -18.81 9.79
C CYS A 16 -14.30 -17.35 10.06
N LEU A 17 -14.56 -16.97 11.31
CA LEU A 17 -15.00 -15.62 11.67
C LEU A 17 -13.84 -14.61 11.80
N ILE A 18 -12.61 -15.08 12.01
CA ILE A 18 -11.42 -14.21 12.13
C ILE A 18 -10.72 -14.02 10.76
N GLY A 19 -10.94 -14.91 9.79
CA GLY A 19 -10.30 -14.84 8.46
C GLY A 19 -10.97 -13.90 7.44
N GLY A 20 -12.05 -13.22 7.82
CA GLY A 20 -12.98 -12.57 6.86
C GLY A 20 -12.75 -11.09 6.54
N SER A 21 -11.81 -10.38 7.17
CA SER A 21 -11.65 -8.94 6.92
C SER A 21 -10.23 -8.45 7.19
N LEU A 22 -9.73 -7.59 6.29
CA LEU A 22 -8.39 -6.99 6.13
C LEU A 22 -7.49 -7.75 5.13
N VAL A 23 -7.07 -7.23 3.98
CA VAL A 23 -7.10 -5.88 3.41
C VAL A 23 -7.15 -6.06 1.89
N ALA A 24 -8.16 -5.51 1.23
CA ALA A 24 -8.07 -5.25 -0.21
C ALA A 24 -7.13 -4.06 -0.39
N THR A 25 -5.82 -4.29 -0.34
CA THR A 25 -4.83 -3.24 -0.54
C THR A 25 -4.79 -2.94 -2.04
N GLY A 26 -5.53 -1.91 -2.44
CA GLY A 26 -5.41 -1.17 -3.69
C GLY A 26 -5.17 -2.00 -4.95
N ALA A 27 -6.23 -2.30 -5.69
CA ALA A 27 -6.10 -2.62 -7.10
C ALA A 27 -5.56 -1.38 -7.84
N PHE A 28 -4.23 -1.25 -7.92
CA PHE A 28 -3.63 -0.31 -8.85
C PHE A 28 -4.04 -0.77 -10.25
N ALA A 29 -4.77 0.09 -10.96
CA ALA A 29 -5.12 -0.16 -12.35
C ALA A 29 -3.84 -0.49 -13.13
N ARG A 30 -3.71 -1.74 -13.57
CA ARG A 30 -2.66 -2.18 -14.48
C ARG A 30 -2.95 -1.51 -15.82
N SER A 31 -2.28 -0.40 -16.12
CA SER A 31 -2.40 0.26 -17.42
C SER A 31 -2.04 -0.75 -18.52
N ARG A 32 -2.93 -0.94 -19.48
CA ARG A 32 -2.73 -1.83 -20.63
C ARG A 32 -1.61 -1.26 -21.50
N SER A 33 -0.67 -2.12 -21.84
CA SER A 33 0.54 -1.83 -22.61
C SER A 33 0.23 -1.14 -23.95
N GLY A 34 0.88 0.00 -24.17
CA GLY A 34 0.96 0.70 -25.45
C GLY A 34 1.63 2.05 -25.29
N ASP A 35 1.18 2.83 -24.29
CA ASP A 35 1.75 4.13 -23.97
C ASP A 35 1.86 4.30 -22.45
N GLN A 36 3.04 4.66 -21.96
CA GLN A 36 3.21 4.97 -20.54
C GLN A 36 2.63 6.37 -20.30
N PRO A 37 1.83 6.58 -19.23
CA PRO A 37 1.22 7.88 -18.99
C PRO A 37 2.29 8.97 -18.82
N ARG A 38 2.07 10.16 -19.38
CA ARG A 38 3.00 11.31 -19.20
C ARG A 38 3.12 11.78 -17.75
N THR A 39 2.14 11.48 -16.91
CA THR A 39 2.12 11.88 -15.51
C THR A 39 1.60 10.74 -14.64
N VAL A 40 2.29 10.46 -13.54
CA VAL A 40 1.92 9.42 -12.57
C VAL A 40 1.95 10.01 -11.17
N THR A 41 0.87 9.83 -10.41
CA THR A 41 0.84 10.11 -8.97
C THR A 41 0.75 8.81 -8.19
N VAL A 42 1.64 8.61 -7.22
CA VAL A 42 1.65 7.46 -6.31
C VAL A 42 1.48 7.89 -4.87
N PHE A 43 0.83 7.05 -4.08
CA PHE A 43 0.82 7.18 -2.63
C PHE A 43 1.97 6.35 -2.02
N VAL A 44 2.83 7.01 -1.24
CA VAL A 44 3.91 6.39 -0.47
C VAL A 44 3.49 6.38 0.99
N ASP A 45 3.02 5.23 1.43
CA ASP A 45 2.50 4.96 2.76
C ASP A 45 3.58 5.08 3.87
N ALA A 46 3.24 5.77 4.97
CA ALA A 46 4.04 5.92 6.18
C ALA A 46 3.72 4.94 7.30
N THR A 47 2.64 4.20 7.17
CA THR A 47 2.17 3.19 8.11
C THR A 47 2.94 1.88 7.95
N PHE A 48 4.14 1.84 8.55
CA PHE A 48 4.77 0.57 8.93
C PHE A 48 5.60 0.77 10.19
N GLY A 49 5.34 -0.07 11.20
CA GLY A 49 5.75 0.09 12.59
C GLY A 49 7.25 0.31 12.87
N MET A 50 7.74 1.53 12.62
CA MET A 50 8.92 2.24 13.15
C MET A 50 9.08 3.55 12.33
N ARG A 51 8.32 4.58 12.71
CA ARG A 51 7.85 5.71 11.86
C ARG A 51 8.91 6.64 11.22
N LYS A 52 10.19 6.64 11.62
CA LYS A 52 11.13 7.71 11.18
C LYS A 52 12.15 7.27 10.11
N ASN A 53 12.78 6.11 10.25
CA ASN A 53 13.86 5.69 9.33
C ASN A 53 13.35 5.11 8.01
N HIS A 54 12.06 4.77 7.93
CA HIS A 54 11.50 4.04 6.80
C HIS A 54 10.98 4.96 5.69
N MET A 55 10.53 6.18 6.01
CA MET A 55 9.88 7.04 5.02
C MET A 55 10.83 7.67 4.03
N ALA A 56 11.96 8.22 4.50
CA ALA A 56 13.00 8.71 3.61
C ALA A 56 13.45 7.60 2.64
N ARG A 57 13.68 6.38 3.14
CA ARG A 57 14.07 5.22 2.32
C ARG A 57 12.99 4.82 1.31
N LYS A 58 11.71 4.81 1.70
CA LYS A 58 10.58 4.52 0.80
C LYS A 58 10.49 5.58 -0.31
N LEU A 59 10.64 6.86 0.02
CA LEU A 59 10.66 7.95 -0.96
C LEU A 59 11.86 7.84 -1.90
N THR A 60 13.07 7.62 -1.38
CA THR A 60 14.27 7.38 -2.21
C THR A 60 14.06 6.21 -3.17
N LYS A 61 13.48 5.11 -2.70
CA LYS A 61 13.16 3.95 -3.55
C LYS A 61 12.14 4.31 -4.63
N SER A 62 11.09 5.05 -4.28
CA SER A 62 10.09 5.52 -5.25
C SER A 62 10.73 6.40 -6.33
N HIS A 63 11.56 7.37 -5.92
CA HIS A 63 12.26 8.25 -6.86
C HIS A 63 13.16 7.45 -7.81
N ALA A 64 13.95 6.51 -7.28
CA ALA A 64 14.83 5.67 -8.10
C ALA A 64 14.03 4.80 -9.09
N GLU A 65 12.89 4.24 -8.66
CA GLU A 65 12.04 3.42 -9.51
C GLU A 65 11.45 4.22 -10.68
N TYR A 66 10.94 5.44 -10.42
CA TYR A 66 10.37 6.29 -11.46
C TYR A 66 11.45 6.92 -12.35
N ALA A 67 12.63 7.22 -11.81
CA ALA A 67 13.79 7.64 -12.60
C ALA A 67 14.26 6.54 -13.57
N ALA A 68 14.29 5.28 -13.13
CA ALA A 68 14.62 4.14 -14.01
C ALA A 68 13.57 3.96 -15.12
N LYS A 69 12.33 4.38 -14.88
CA LYS A 69 11.26 4.47 -15.87
C LYS A 69 11.27 5.80 -16.61
N GLY A 70 12.34 6.59 -16.58
CA GLY A 70 12.50 7.87 -17.28
C GLY A 70 11.48 8.96 -16.94
N TYR A 71 10.97 8.96 -15.71
CA TYR A 71 10.19 10.08 -15.18
C TYR A 71 11.07 10.95 -14.27
N HIS A 72 10.66 12.21 -14.12
CA HIS A 72 11.25 13.19 -13.23
C HIS A 72 10.26 13.57 -12.13
N PHE A 73 10.78 13.88 -10.94
CA PHE A 73 9.97 14.37 -9.83
C PHE A 73 9.31 15.71 -10.20
N ALA A 74 8.00 15.84 -9.95
CA ALA A 74 7.25 17.06 -10.20
C ALA A 74 6.77 17.72 -8.91
N GLN A 75 6.10 16.96 -8.03
CA GLN A 75 5.55 17.49 -6.78
C GLN A 75 5.37 16.39 -5.73
N MET A 76 5.29 16.81 -4.47
CA MET A 76 4.94 15.95 -3.35
C MET A 76 4.03 16.69 -2.38
N VAL A 77 2.99 16.01 -1.89
CA VAL A 77 2.06 16.54 -0.90
C VAL A 77 1.97 15.55 0.26
N ALA A 78 2.12 16.04 1.50
CA ALA A 78 1.90 15.24 2.69
C ALA A 78 0.42 14.95 2.88
N TYR A 79 0.10 13.72 3.27
CA TYR A 79 -1.25 13.30 3.60
C TYR A 79 -1.31 12.98 5.10
N ASN A 80 -2.16 13.72 5.81
CA ASN A 80 -2.39 13.53 7.23
C ASN A 80 -3.85 13.15 7.47
N GLU A 81 -4.09 12.13 8.29
CA GLU A 81 -5.42 11.78 8.78
C GLU A 81 -5.43 11.85 10.30
N ASN A 82 -6.48 12.45 10.88
CA ASN A 82 -6.64 12.53 12.35
C ASN A 82 -5.44 13.15 13.10
N GLY A 83 -4.63 13.97 12.43
CA GLY A 83 -3.42 14.58 12.99
C GLY A 83 -2.15 13.73 12.88
N ASP A 84 -2.24 12.50 12.36
CA ASP A 84 -1.11 11.61 12.09
C ASP A 84 -0.70 11.68 10.61
N LEU A 85 0.61 11.65 10.34
CA LEU A 85 1.15 11.53 8.99
C LEU A 85 0.94 10.11 8.47
N GLU A 86 0.08 9.98 7.45
CA GLU A 86 -0.25 8.70 6.81
C GLU A 86 0.65 8.41 5.59
N GLY A 87 1.18 9.44 4.93
CA GLY A 87 2.06 9.24 3.79
C GLY A 87 2.24 10.47 2.93
N PHE A 88 2.68 10.25 1.69
CA PHE A 88 2.87 11.29 0.70
C PHE A 88 2.29 10.89 -0.64
N PHE A 89 1.57 11.80 -1.28
CA PHE A 89 1.31 11.71 -2.71
C PHE A 89 2.50 12.30 -3.46
N VAL A 90 3.12 11.52 -4.34
CA VAL A 90 4.28 11.91 -5.13
C VAL A 90 3.91 11.85 -6.60
N THR A 91 4.06 12.95 -7.32
CA THR A 91 3.81 13.03 -8.76
C THR A 91 5.13 13.06 -9.53
N TYR A 92 5.17 12.27 -10.59
CA TYR A 92 6.26 12.16 -11.54
C TYR A 92 5.77 12.46 -12.96
N VAL A 93 6.61 13.08 -13.77
CA VAL A 93 6.31 13.48 -15.15
C VAL A 93 7.38 12.98 -16.11
N ARG A 94 6.98 12.62 -17.34
CA ARG A 94 7.87 12.26 -18.43
C ARG A 94 7.46 13.06 -19.66
N ASN A 95 8.46 13.65 -20.34
CA ASN A 95 8.29 14.41 -21.57
C ASN A 95 8.30 13.49 -22.79
#